data_AF-A0A936KYP7-F1
#
_entry.id   AF-A0A936KYP7-F1
#
_cell.length_a   1.000
_cell.length_b   1.000
_cell.length_c   1.000
_cell.angle_alpha   90.00
_cell.angle_beta   90.00
_cell.angle_gamma   90.00
#
_symmetry.space_group_name_H-M   'P 1'
#
loop_
_entity.id
_entity.type
_entity.pdbx_description
1 polymer ?
#
loop_
_entity_poly.entity_id
_entity_poly.type
_entity_poly.pdbx_seq_one_letter_code
_entity_poly.pdbx_strand_id
1 'polypeptide(L)'
;MIVGKRGWVFTNLHDFLDELMRFIKQKQDYLSGEEDYFKIEYSWFNYFNGLPPALKVITGKLSGKKNWVKCFRSIYLNKLLLKYSDNNLPSDDQDYTDFDTNFSALGNEQLNFIKHHWFAKQTQACNEFRFNKNLSVENLYNKKSSPNFKRLSLRQIVQYDSDLFTTFFPVVLTTPDVASTLFKGMNQYFDIVLFDEASQLRLEDNLPALLKGKQIIIAGDEHQMPPSNYFSKIFDGSAEDEEELEEEELKVRGVDINDILLSCDSLLEFGTELDFSKRYLDFHYRSRHPYLIDFSNFAFYNQRLKPLPNTFEYTPISYIPVDGTFSEHTNEAEAEMVLEIIEKNIQRLPDGNYPSVGVATFNITQRDLIKTKISERRKLAKYTEFDKKIQELEQNGLFIKNLENIQETSGHYNIIYNIWS
;
A
#
# COMPACT_ATOMS: atom_id res chain seq x y z
N MET A 1 -54.61 47.88 -18.97
CA MET A 1 -54.05 46.51 -18.93
C MET A 1 -53.18 46.34 -20.16
N ILE A 2 -51.86 46.32 -19.98
CA ILE A 2 -50.93 46.07 -21.09
C ILE A 2 -50.68 44.56 -21.08
N VAL A 3 -51.05 43.87 -22.16
CA VAL A 3 -50.91 42.41 -22.26
C VAL A 3 -49.68 42.08 -23.11
N GLY A 4 -48.66 41.51 -22.47
CA GLY A 4 -47.47 41.03 -23.15
C GLY A 4 -47.67 39.63 -23.77
N LYS A 5 -46.98 39.35 -24.88
CA LYS A 5 -47.06 38.09 -25.68
C LYS A 5 -46.80 36.77 -24.91
N ARG A 6 -46.38 36.81 -23.64
CA ARG A 6 -46.13 35.64 -22.78
C ARG A 6 -47.09 35.52 -21.57
N GLY A 7 -48.26 36.17 -21.61
CA GLY A 7 -49.25 36.08 -20.54
C GLY A 7 -48.96 36.97 -19.32
N TRP A 8 -48.09 37.97 -19.48
CA TRP A 8 -47.79 38.93 -18.41
C TRP A 8 -48.85 40.03 -18.45
N VAL A 9 -49.54 40.20 -17.32
CA VAL A 9 -50.62 41.18 -17.14
C VAL A 9 -50.10 42.27 -16.21
N PHE A 10 -49.88 43.47 -16.76
CA PHE A 10 -49.42 44.61 -15.96
C PHE A 10 -50.59 45.52 -15.60
N THR A 11 -50.67 45.83 -14.30
CA THR A 11 -51.71 46.66 -13.70
C THR A 11 -51.49 48.14 -13.95
N ASN A 12 -50.25 48.61 -14.07
CA ASN A 12 -49.93 49.99 -14.42
C ASN A 12 -48.65 50.08 -15.30
N LEU A 13 -48.38 51.26 -15.87
CA LEU A 13 -47.23 51.51 -16.75
C LEU A 13 -45.88 51.42 -16.00
N HIS A 14 -45.88 51.73 -14.71
CA HIS A 14 -44.67 51.72 -13.88
C HIS A 14 -44.16 50.28 -13.67
N ASP A 15 -45.06 49.35 -13.34
CA ASP A 15 -44.76 47.91 -13.20
C ASP A 15 -44.16 47.34 -14.50
N PHE A 16 -44.70 47.76 -15.64
CA PHE A 16 -44.19 47.36 -16.95
C PHE A 16 -42.77 47.92 -17.22
N LEU A 17 -42.54 49.19 -16.89
CA LEU A 17 -41.23 49.83 -17.09
C LEU A 17 -40.16 49.24 -16.16
N ASP A 18 -40.50 48.95 -14.91
CA ASP A 18 -39.58 48.34 -13.94
C ASP A 18 -39.18 46.94 -14.38
N GLU A 19 -40.12 46.15 -14.88
CA GLU A 19 -39.83 44.82 -15.37
C GLU A 19 -39.02 44.85 -16.68
N LEU A 20 -39.33 45.80 -17.57
CA LEU A 20 -38.57 46.00 -18.80
C LEU A 20 -37.14 46.45 -18.49
N MET A 21 -36.94 47.34 -17.51
CA MET A 21 -35.61 47.73 -17.02
C MET A 21 -34.88 46.54 -16.38
N ARG A 22 -35.57 45.71 -15.59
CA ARG A 22 -34.99 44.49 -15.00
C ARG A 22 -34.56 43.51 -16.07
N PHE A 23 -35.36 43.34 -17.13
CA PHE A 23 -35.04 42.48 -18.26
C PHE A 23 -33.86 43.03 -19.07
N ILE A 24 -33.82 44.34 -19.36
CA ILE A 24 -32.69 44.98 -20.02
C ILE A 24 -31.42 44.80 -19.19
N LYS A 25 -31.49 45.03 -17.88
CA LYS A 25 -30.35 44.85 -16.98
C LYS A 25 -29.85 43.41 -16.98
N GLN A 26 -30.75 42.44 -16.87
CA GLN A 26 -30.40 41.02 -16.93
C GLN A 26 -29.75 40.64 -18.28
N LYS A 27 -30.19 41.26 -19.39
CA LYS A 27 -29.58 41.06 -20.71
C LYS A 27 -28.24 41.77 -20.86
N GLN A 28 -28.07 42.95 -20.27
CA GLN A 28 -26.80 43.64 -20.23
C GLN A 28 -25.79 42.85 -19.41
N ASP A 29 -26.15 42.40 -18.20
CA ASP A 29 -25.29 41.57 -17.33
C ASP A 29 -24.88 40.26 -18.03
N TYR A 30 -25.80 39.64 -18.79
CA TYR A 30 -25.49 38.44 -19.59
C TYR A 30 -24.50 38.73 -20.74
N LEU A 31 -24.56 39.92 -21.35
CA LEU A 31 -23.70 40.31 -22.48
C LEU A 31 -22.36 40.92 -22.02
N SER A 32 -22.29 41.45 -20.80
CA SER A 32 -21.12 42.17 -20.25
C SER A 32 -20.29 41.35 -19.28
N GLY A 33 -20.75 40.15 -18.87
CA GLY A 33 -19.98 39.26 -18.01
C GLY A 33 -18.65 38.82 -18.64
N GLU A 34 -17.62 38.60 -17.82
CA GLU A 34 -16.32 38.08 -18.28
C GLU A 34 -16.41 36.65 -18.84
N GLU A 35 -17.48 35.93 -18.51
CA GLU A 35 -17.79 34.59 -19.05
C GLU A 35 -18.70 34.68 -20.29
N ASP A 36 -18.31 34.03 -21.39
CA ASP A 36 -19.08 33.95 -22.64
C ASP A 36 -20.31 33.02 -22.51
N TYR A 37 -21.33 33.50 -21.80
CA TYR A 37 -22.58 32.77 -21.56
C TYR A 37 -23.32 32.43 -22.85
N PHE A 38 -23.19 33.25 -23.89
CA PHE A 38 -23.81 33.01 -25.19
C PHE A 38 -23.24 31.76 -25.86
N LYS A 39 -21.92 31.62 -25.92
CA LYS A 39 -21.29 30.44 -26.51
C LYS A 39 -21.60 29.17 -25.73
N ILE A 40 -21.72 29.27 -24.41
CA ILE A 40 -22.12 28.15 -23.55
C ILE A 40 -23.57 27.72 -23.86
N GLU A 41 -24.52 28.66 -23.87
CA GLU A 41 -25.92 28.37 -24.17
C GLU A 41 -26.10 27.86 -25.60
N TYR A 42 -25.44 28.48 -26.59
CA TYR A 42 -25.48 28.05 -27.98
C TYR A 42 -24.94 26.62 -28.14
N SER A 43 -23.80 26.33 -27.51
CA SER A 43 -23.20 24.99 -27.53
C SER A 43 -24.11 23.95 -26.89
N TRP A 44 -24.78 24.32 -25.78
CA TRP A 44 -25.75 23.45 -25.12
C TRP A 44 -26.99 23.20 -25.96
N PHE A 45 -27.57 24.23 -26.57
CA PHE A 45 -28.73 24.10 -27.45
C PHE A 45 -28.42 23.27 -28.70
N ASN A 46 -27.25 23.49 -29.32
CA ASN A 46 -26.83 22.72 -30.49
C ASN A 46 -26.67 21.24 -30.13
N TYR A 47 -26.01 20.95 -29.00
CA TYR A 47 -25.89 19.59 -28.49
C TYR A 47 -27.26 18.97 -28.20
N PHE A 48 -28.13 19.63 -27.42
CA PHE A 48 -29.42 19.09 -27.01
C PHE A 48 -30.34 18.83 -28.20
N ASN A 49 -30.35 19.73 -29.19
CA ASN A 49 -31.17 19.56 -30.39
C ASN A 49 -30.67 18.43 -31.29
N GLY A 50 -29.36 18.17 -31.32
CA GLY A 50 -28.75 17.04 -32.03
C GLY A 50 -29.03 15.66 -31.42
N LEU A 51 -29.58 15.59 -30.20
CA LEU A 51 -29.85 14.31 -29.53
C LEU A 51 -31.11 13.58 -30.08
N PRO A 52 -31.05 12.24 -30.18
CA PRO A 52 -32.23 11.38 -30.37
C PRO A 52 -33.33 11.61 -29.30
N PRO A 53 -34.61 11.33 -29.60
CA PRO A 53 -35.74 11.58 -28.69
C PRO A 53 -35.59 10.91 -27.32
N ALA A 54 -35.10 9.67 -27.27
CA ALA A 54 -34.87 8.94 -26.03
C ALA A 54 -33.83 9.64 -25.13
N LEU A 55 -32.75 10.15 -25.73
CA LEU A 55 -31.70 10.86 -25.00
C LEU A 55 -32.21 12.21 -24.49
N LYS A 56 -32.99 12.97 -25.27
CA LYS A 56 -33.60 14.24 -24.83
C LYS A 56 -34.43 14.10 -23.55
N VAL A 57 -35.21 13.02 -23.43
CA VAL A 57 -36.00 12.73 -22.22
C VAL A 57 -35.10 12.46 -21.02
N ILE A 58 -34.01 11.71 -21.22
CA ILE A 58 -33.03 11.42 -20.17
C ILE A 58 -32.33 12.71 -19.74
N THR A 59 -31.80 13.50 -20.67
CA THR A 59 -31.10 14.76 -20.35
C THR A 59 -32.02 15.75 -19.66
N GLY A 60 -33.30 15.80 -20.03
CA GLY A 60 -34.32 16.61 -19.35
C GLY A 60 -34.64 16.14 -17.92
N LYS A 61 -34.56 14.84 -17.62
CA LYS A 61 -34.73 14.31 -16.25
C LYS A 61 -33.48 14.50 -15.38
N LEU A 62 -32.31 14.57 -16.00
CA LEU A 62 -31.03 14.76 -15.32
C LEU A 62 -30.69 16.24 -15.09
N SER A 63 -31.27 17.15 -15.88
CA SER A 63 -31.04 18.59 -15.73
C SER A 63 -31.48 19.08 -14.35
N GLY A 64 -30.65 19.92 -13.71
CA GLY A 64 -30.90 20.45 -12.36
C GLY A 64 -30.67 19.47 -11.20
N LYS A 65 -30.37 18.18 -11.46
CA LYS A 65 -29.99 17.23 -10.40
C LYS A 65 -28.49 17.34 -10.11
N LYS A 66 -28.11 17.58 -8.85
CA LYS A 66 -26.69 17.51 -8.43
C LYS A 66 -26.23 16.04 -8.36
N ASN A 67 -24.97 15.77 -8.69
CA ASN A 67 -24.33 14.44 -8.58
C ASN A 67 -24.98 13.29 -9.38
N TRP A 68 -25.80 13.59 -10.39
CA TRP A 68 -26.50 12.57 -11.18
C TRP A 68 -25.55 11.58 -11.86
N VAL A 69 -24.35 12.04 -12.25
CA VAL A 69 -23.33 11.21 -12.92
C VAL A 69 -22.93 10.01 -12.06
N LYS A 70 -22.70 10.23 -10.76
CA LYS A 70 -22.33 9.16 -9.82
C LYS A 70 -23.45 8.14 -9.67
N CYS A 71 -24.68 8.61 -9.47
CA CYS A 71 -25.86 7.76 -9.34
C CYS A 71 -26.13 6.96 -10.62
N PHE A 72 -26.05 7.62 -11.77
CA PHE A 72 -26.23 6.99 -13.08
C PHE A 72 -25.18 5.91 -13.33
N ARG A 73 -23.89 6.21 -13.08
CA ARG A 73 -22.80 5.23 -13.26
C ARG A 73 -22.98 4.02 -12.34
N SER A 74 -23.29 4.23 -11.06
CA SER A 74 -23.52 3.12 -10.12
C SER A 74 -24.66 2.20 -10.58
N ILE A 75 -25.81 2.78 -10.96
CA ILE A 75 -26.97 1.99 -11.41
C ILE A 75 -26.71 1.33 -12.77
N TYR A 76 -26.12 2.07 -13.72
CA TYR A 76 -25.86 1.58 -15.06
C TYR A 76 -24.84 0.44 -15.06
N LEU A 77 -23.71 0.62 -14.38
CA LEU A 77 -22.67 -0.40 -14.28
C LEU A 77 -23.19 -1.64 -13.56
N ASN A 78 -23.95 -1.48 -12.47
CA ASN A 78 -24.56 -2.62 -11.79
C ASN A 78 -25.56 -3.37 -12.69
N LYS A 79 -26.42 -2.65 -13.43
CA LYS A 79 -27.34 -3.27 -14.39
C LYS A 79 -26.62 -3.96 -15.54
N LEU A 80 -25.50 -3.40 -16.00
CA LEU A 80 -24.68 -3.99 -17.05
C LEU A 80 -24.02 -5.27 -16.52
N LEU A 81 -23.44 -5.23 -15.31
CA LEU A 81 -22.90 -6.40 -14.63
C LEU A 81 -23.95 -7.49 -14.51
N LEU A 82 -25.13 -7.20 -13.94
CA LEU A 82 -26.21 -8.19 -13.78
C LEU A 82 -26.74 -8.76 -15.10
N LYS A 83 -26.65 -8.01 -16.20
CA LYS A 83 -27.10 -8.47 -17.52
C LYS A 83 -26.11 -9.46 -18.15
N TYR A 84 -24.82 -9.29 -17.88
CA TYR A 84 -23.74 -10.06 -18.49
C TYR A 84 -23.02 -11.00 -17.51
N SER A 85 -23.38 -10.99 -16.23
CA SER A 85 -22.85 -11.92 -15.24
C SER A 85 -23.48 -13.30 -15.48
N ASP A 86 -22.68 -14.22 -15.98
CA ASP A 86 -22.98 -15.65 -15.86
C ASP A 86 -22.49 -16.12 -14.48
N ASN A 87 -23.33 -16.83 -13.75
CA ASN A 87 -22.97 -17.43 -12.46
C ASN A 87 -22.38 -18.83 -12.62
N ASN A 88 -22.37 -19.37 -13.84
CA ASN A 88 -21.76 -20.65 -14.13
C ASN A 88 -20.23 -20.51 -14.20
N LEU A 89 -19.52 -21.52 -13.69
CA LEU A 89 -18.08 -21.64 -13.90
C LEU A 89 -17.82 -21.87 -15.39
N PRO A 90 -16.80 -21.22 -15.99
CA PRO A 90 -16.42 -21.47 -17.37
C PRO A 90 -16.15 -22.97 -17.56
N SER A 91 -16.80 -23.58 -18.53
CA SER A 91 -16.69 -25.03 -18.81
C SER A 91 -15.77 -25.34 -19.99
N ASP A 92 -15.34 -24.32 -20.74
CA ASP A 92 -14.50 -24.44 -21.93
C ASP A 92 -13.17 -23.70 -21.72
N ASP A 93 -12.06 -24.31 -22.15
CA ASP A 93 -10.73 -23.70 -22.15
C ASP A 93 -10.71 -22.42 -23.01
N GLN A 94 -11.59 -22.33 -24.01
CA GLN A 94 -11.70 -21.15 -24.86
C GLN A 94 -12.20 -19.91 -24.08
N ASP A 95 -13.14 -20.08 -23.15
CA ASP A 95 -13.64 -18.99 -22.30
C ASP A 95 -12.52 -18.41 -21.42
N TYR A 96 -11.60 -19.26 -20.94
CA TYR A 96 -10.42 -18.82 -20.19
C TYR A 96 -9.46 -18.02 -21.06
N THR A 97 -9.18 -18.49 -22.29
CA THR A 97 -8.31 -17.74 -23.21
C THR A 97 -8.89 -16.39 -23.61
N ASP A 98 -10.21 -16.32 -23.80
CA ASP A 98 -10.92 -15.07 -24.10
C ASP A 98 -10.93 -14.15 -22.88
N PHE A 99 -11.12 -14.69 -21.67
CA PHE A 99 -11.00 -13.93 -20.43
C PHE A 99 -9.61 -13.32 -20.29
N ASP A 100 -8.54 -14.11 -20.42
CA ASP A 100 -7.16 -13.63 -20.29
C ASP A 100 -6.83 -12.57 -21.33
N THR A 101 -7.30 -12.75 -22.56
CA THR A 101 -7.13 -11.78 -23.65
C THR A 101 -7.84 -10.46 -23.34
N ASN A 102 -9.11 -10.53 -22.92
CA ASN A 102 -9.89 -9.35 -22.55
C ASN A 102 -9.36 -8.65 -21.30
N PHE A 103 -8.93 -9.42 -20.30
CA PHE A 103 -8.32 -8.91 -19.08
C PHE A 103 -7.01 -8.18 -19.38
N SER A 104 -6.17 -8.75 -20.25
CA SER A 104 -4.94 -8.12 -20.73
C SER A 104 -5.22 -6.83 -21.53
N ALA A 105 -6.22 -6.86 -22.42
CA ALA A 105 -6.65 -5.68 -23.17
C ALA A 105 -7.16 -4.56 -22.25
N LEU A 106 -7.98 -4.91 -21.25
CA LEU A 106 -8.47 -3.99 -20.23
C LEU A 106 -7.31 -3.38 -19.44
N GLY A 107 -6.31 -4.18 -19.06
CA GLY A 107 -5.10 -3.69 -18.39
C GLY A 107 -4.37 -2.62 -19.20
N ASN A 108 -4.23 -2.82 -20.51
CA ASN A 108 -3.62 -1.84 -21.42
C ASN A 108 -4.43 -0.55 -21.51
N GLU A 109 -5.75 -0.64 -21.68
CA GLU A 109 -6.64 0.52 -21.72
C GLU A 109 -6.68 1.28 -20.39
N GLN A 110 -6.63 0.57 -19.26
CA GLN A 110 -6.57 1.16 -17.94
C GLN A 110 -5.30 1.99 -17.76
N LEU A 111 -4.14 1.46 -18.18
CA LEU A 111 -2.88 2.20 -18.16
C LEU A 111 -2.93 3.46 -19.03
N ASN A 112 -3.52 3.36 -20.23
CA ASN A 112 -3.72 4.51 -21.11
C ASN A 112 -4.59 5.56 -20.44
N PHE A 113 -5.73 5.17 -19.89
CA PHE A 113 -6.63 6.07 -19.18
C PHE A 113 -5.94 6.77 -18.01
N ILE A 114 -5.23 6.03 -17.15
CA ILE A 114 -4.50 6.59 -16.00
C ILE A 114 -3.49 7.64 -16.45
N LYS A 115 -2.69 7.34 -17.49
CA LYS A 115 -1.71 8.28 -18.04
C LYS A 115 -2.36 9.57 -18.53
N HIS A 116 -3.42 9.45 -19.35
CA HIS A 116 -4.12 10.62 -19.89
C HIS A 116 -4.78 11.46 -18.79
N HIS A 117 -5.46 10.81 -17.83
CA HIS A 117 -6.13 11.48 -16.72
C HIS A 117 -5.14 12.28 -15.85
N TRP A 118 -4.03 11.66 -15.44
CA TRP A 118 -3.04 12.34 -14.61
C TRP A 118 -2.25 13.39 -15.38
N PHE A 119 -1.95 13.16 -16.67
CA PHE A 119 -1.31 14.17 -17.51
C PHE A 119 -2.18 15.44 -17.63
N ALA A 120 -3.49 15.27 -17.83
CA ALA A 120 -4.43 16.39 -17.87
C ALA A 120 -4.48 17.14 -16.52
N LYS A 121 -4.58 16.41 -15.40
CA LYS A 121 -4.56 17.01 -14.05
C LYS A 121 -3.27 17.77 -13.76
N GLN A 122 -2.11 17.19 -14.06
CA GLN A 122 -0.81 17.81 -13.83
C GLN A 122 -0.64 19.07 -14.68
N THR A 123 -1.11 19.06 -15.93
CA THR A 123 -1.09 20.23 -16.81
C THR A 123 -1.95 21.36 -16.24
N GLN A 124 -3.15 21.03 -15.78
CA GLN A 124 -4.04 21.99 -15.13
C GLN A 124 -3.40 22.59 -13.87
N ALA A 125 -2.89 21.75 -12.97
CA ALA A 125 -2.25 22.19 -11.73
C ALA A 125 -0.99 23.05 -11.99
N CYS A 126 -0.21 22.74 -13.04
CA CYS A 126 0.92 23.58 -13.45
C CYS A 126 0.48 24.98 -13.86
N ASN A 127 -0.60 25.08 -14.63
CA ASN A 127 -1.12 26.36 -15.10
C ASN A 127 -1.63 27.18 -13.91
N GLU A 128 -2.47 26.59 -13.06
CA GLU A 128 -3.01 27.23 -11.85
C GLU A 128 -1.88 27.71 -10.91
N PHE A 129 -0.86 26.88 -10.69
CA PHE A 129 0.29 27.25 -9.85
C PHE A 129 1.07 28.46 -10.41
N ARG A 130 1.31 28.48 -11.73
CA ARG A 130 2.01 29.59 -12.40
C ARG A 130 1.26 30.91 -12.23
N PHE A 131 -0.08 30.90 -12.33
CA PHE A 131 -0.89 32.11 -12.15
C PHE A 131 -0.87 32.62 -10.70
N ASN A 132 -0.86 31.72 -9.71
CA ASN A 132 -1.06 32.09 -8.32
C ASN A 132 0.21 32.45 -7.55
N LYS A 133 1.38 31.89 -7.93
CA LYS A 133 2.58 31.92 -7.07
C LYS A 133 3.82 32.61 -7.67
N ASN A 134 3.75 33.12 -8.90
CA ASN A 134 4.90 33.70 -9.63
C ASN A 134 6.18 32.83 -9.59
N LEU A 135 6.02 31.52 -9.38
CA LEU A 135 7.08 30.52 -9.34
C LEU A 135 6.70 29.41 -10.33
N SER A 136 7.65 28.93 -11.11
CA SER A 136 7.41 27.77 -11.96
C SER A 136 7.54 26.49 -11.14
N VAL A 137 6.77 25.46 -11.50
CA VAL A 137 6.91 24.11 -10.94
C VAL A 137 8.36 23.61 -11.10
N GLU A 138 9.01 23.92 -12.22
CA GLU A 138 10.41 23.56 -12.48
C GLU A 138 11.38 24.16 -11.45
N ASN A 139 11.12 25.39 -11.00
CA ASN A 139 11.93 26.06 -9.98
C ASN A 139 11.65 25.51 -8.58
N LEU A 140 10.37 25.20 -8.25
CA LEU A 140 10.00 24.59 -6.97
C LEU A 140 10.72 23.25 -6.74
N TYR A 141 10.72 22.41 -7.77
CA TYR A 141 11.39 21.10 -7.74
C TYR A 141 12.89 21.17 -8.12
N ASN A 142 13.40 22.37 -8.41
CA ASN A 142 14.78 22.62 -8.83
C ASN A 142 15.26 21.66 -9.92
N LYS A 143 14.48 21.48 -11.00
CA LYS A 143 14.82 20.59 -12.13
C LYS A 143 16.08 21.06 -12.88
N LYS A 144 16.49 22.33 -12.72
CA LYS A 144 17.73 22.91 -13.26
C LYS A 144 18.38 23.77 -12.19
N SER A 145 19.63 23.47 -11.85
CA SER A 145 20.40 24.25 -10.88
C SER A 145 20.55 25.70 -11.35
N SER A 146 20.08 26.65 -10.54
CA SER A 146 20.22 28.09 -10.78
C SER A 146 20.81 28.77 -9.56
N PRO A 147 21.73 29.74 -9.72
CA PRO A 147 22.28 30.50 -8.59
C PRO A 147 21.20 31.25 -7.80
N ASN A 148 20.03 31.51 -8.41
CA ASN A 148 18.93 32.24 -7.79
C ASN A 148 17.93 31.34 -7.02
N PHE A 149 18.01 30.01 -7.18
CA PHE A 149 17.06 29.07 -6.56
C PHE A 149 17.79 27.99 -5.77
N LYS A 150 17.67 28.07 -4.43
CA LYS A 150 18.21 27.05 -3.52
C LYS A 150 17.33 25.79 -3.56
N ARG A 151 17.96 24.61 -3.60
CA ARG A 151 17.25 23.32 -3.51
C ARG A 151 16.47 23.24 -2.19
N LEU A 152 15.15 23.03 -2.29
CA LEU A 152 14.28 22.80 -1.15
C LEU A 152 14.31 21.34 -0.71
N SER A 153 14.11 21.11 0.59
CA SER A 153 13.85 19.76 1.11
C SER A 153 12.45 19.28 0.72
N LEU A 154 12.22 17.97 0.71
CA LEU A 154 10.90 17.40 0.41
C LEU A 154 9.81 17.99 1.32
N ARG A 155 10.11 18.15 2.61
CA ARG A 155 9.21 18.78 3.58
C ARG A 155 8.84 20.21 3.18
N GLN A 156 9.82 21.01 2.75
CA GLN A 156 9.56 22.38 2.30
C GLN A 156 8.73 22.42 1.03
N ILE A 157 8.94 21.47 0.11
CA ILE A 157 8.15 21.37 -1.13
C ILE A 157 6.69 21.04 -0.82
N VAL A 158 6.44 20.02 0.02
CA VAL A 158 5.08 19.62 0.42
C VAL A 158 4.39 20.74 1.19
N GLN A 159 5.09 21.43 2.10
CA GLN A 159 4.53 22.56 2.84
C GLN A 159 4.28 23.78 1.97
N TYR A 160 4.97 23.92 0.84
CA TYR A 160 4.76 25.03 -0.08
C TYR A 160 3.44 24.88 -0.83
N ASP A 161 3.18 23.69 -1.37
CA ASP A 161 1.91 23.35 -2.03
C ASP A 161 1.71 21.82 -2.03
N SER A 162 0.91 21.35 -1.08
CA SER A 162 0.62 19.92 -0.90
C SER A 162 -0.27 19.36 -2.01
N ASP A 163 -1.19 20.16 -2.54
CA ASP A 163 -2.13 19.75 -3.59
C ASP A 163 -1.43 19.61 -4.94
N LEU A 164 -0.51 20.54 -5.24
CA LEU A 164 0.39 20.39 -6.37
C LEU A 164 1.24 19.12 -6.20
N PHE A 165 1.81 18.90 -5.02
CA PHE A 165 2.64 17.72 -4.74
C PHE A 165 1.89 16.42 -4.98
N THR A 166 0.70 16.25 -4.41
CA THR A 166 -0.10 15.02 -4.58
C THR A 166 -0.70 14.87 -5.97
N THR A 167 -0.84 15.96 -6.73
CA THR A 167 -1.22 15.87 -8.15
C THR A 167 -0.11 15.24 -9.00
N PHE A 168 1.15 15.49 -8.65
CA PHE A 168 2.30 14.84 -9.29
C PHE A 168 2.60 13.46 -8.73
N PHE A 169 2.44 13.29 -7.42
CA PHE A 169 2.71 12.07 -6.69
C PHE A 169 1.44 11.60 -5.97
N PRO A 170 0.49 11.00 -6.71
CA PRO A 170 -0.80 10.60 -6.15
C PRO A 170 -0.74 9.41 -5.20
N VAL A 171 0.37 8.67 -5.23
CA VAL A 171 0.68 7.58 -4.30
C VAL A 171 1.96 7.95 -3.58
N VAL A 172 1.89 7.98 -2.24
CA VAL A 172 3.02 8.30 -1.37
C VAL A 172 3.31 7.07 -0.51
N LEU A 173 4.46 6.45 -0.73
CA LEU A 173 4.97 5.33 0.07
C LEU A 173 6.01 5.87 1.03
N THR A 174 5.75 5.76 2.34
CA THR A 174 6.64 6.30 3.36
C THR A 174 6.35 5.68 4.72
N THR A 175 7.25 5.87 5.68
CA THR A 175 7.02 5.44 7.07
C THR A 175 6.02 6.38 7.78
N PRO A 176 5.29 5.88 8.79
CA PRO A 176 4.31 6.67 9.55
C PRO A 176 4.85 8.01 10.07
N ASP A 177 6.08 8.05 10.58
CA ASP A 177 6.74 9.26 11.09
C ASP A 177 6.94 10.32 10.00
N VAL A 178 7.40 9.87 8.83
CA VAL A 178 7.68 10.76 7.70
C VAL A 178 6.37 11.27 7.12
N ALA A 179 5.33 10.43 6.99
CA ALA A 179 3.99 10.86 6.59
C ALA A 179 3.45 11.96 7.51
N SER A 180 3.58 11.76 8.82
CA SER A 180 3.12 12.69 9.85
C SER A 180 3.85 14.04 9.80
N THR A 181 5.15 14.00 9.49
CA THR A 181 5.99 15.20 9.36
C THR A 181 5.72 15.97 8.06
N LEU A 182 5.58 15.25 6.93
CA LEU A 182 5.35 15.85 5.61
C LEU A 182 3.96 16.50 5.53
N PHE A 183 2.92 15.83 6.02
CA PHE A 183 1.52 16.26 5.95
C PHE A 183 1.01 16.76 7.30
N LYS A 184 1.86 17.50 8.03
CA LYS A 184 1.55 18.04 9.35
C LYS A 184 0.28 18.92 9.30
N GLY A 185 -0.69 18.64 10.18
CA GLY A 185 -1.96 19.38 10.26
C GLY A 185 -2.99 19.04 9.17
N MET A 186 -2.67 18.18 8.21
CA MET A 186 -3.55 17.81 7.11
C MET A 186 -4.35 16.54 7.44
N ASN A 187 -5.38 16.67 8.29
CA ASN A 187 -6.22 15.54 8.67
C ASN A 187 -7.23 15.22 7.56
N GLN A 188 -7.51 13.93 7.34
CA GLN A 188 -8.42 13.44 6.28
C GLN A 188 -8.06 13.95 4.87
N TYR A 189 -6.77 14.17 4.61
CA TYR A 189 -6.27 14.68 3.35
C TYR A 189 -6.26 13.62 2.25
N PHE A 190 -5.79 12.41 2.58
CA PHE A 190 -5.76 11.28 1.66
C PHE A 190 -7.11 10.57 1.64
N ASP A 191 -7.53 10.14 0.45
CA ASP A 191 -8.75 9.35 0.32
C ASP A 191 -8.59 7.98 1.00
N ILE A 192 -7.42 7.36 0.87
CA ILE A 192 -7.08 6.07 1.49
C ILE A 192 -5.69 6.18 2.14
N VAL A 193 -5.56 5.66 3.37
CA VAL A 193 -4.27 5.36 4.01
C VAL A 193 -4.22 3.87 4.28
N LEU A 194 -3.15 3.22 3.82
CA LEU A 194 -2.91 1.79 3.99
C LEU A 194 -1.70 1.59 4.89
N PHE A 195 -1.88 0.78 5.92
CA PHE A 195 -0.82 0.28 6.76
C PHE A 195 -0.58 -1.19 6.40
N ASP A 196 0.66 -1.49 6.01
CA ASP A 196 1.11 -2.86 5.77
C ASP A 196 1.97 -3.31 6.94
N GLU A 197 2.04 -4.62 7.19
CA GLU A 197 2.70 -5.23 8.36
C GLU A 197 2.27 -4.58 9.70
N ALA A 198 0.97 -4.30 9.83
CA ALA A 198 0.43 -3.54 10.96
C ALA A 198 0.55 -4.23 12.32
N SER A 199 0.85 -5.54 12.36
CA SER A 199 1.19 -6.26 13.58
C SER A 199 2.52 -5.79 14.17
N GLN A 200 3.40 -5.17 13.37
CA GLN A 200 4.69 -4.60 13.78
C GLN A 200 4.64 -3.09 14.03
N LEU A 201 3.47 -2.47 13.89
CA LEU A 201 3.30 -1.02 14.03
C LEU A 201 2.67 -0.69 15.37
N ARG A 202 3.43 -0.03 16.26
CA ARG A 202 2.93 0.49 17.54
C ARG A 202 1.82 1.52 17.33
N LEU A 203 0.78 1.48 18.16
CA LEU A 203 -0.35 2.39 18.01
C LEU A 203 0.06 3.87 18.22
N GLU A 204 0.88 4.13 19.23
CA GLU A 204 1.31 5.47 19.65
C GLU A 204 2.09 6.23 18.57
N ASP A 205 2.94 5.53 17.82
CA ASP A 205 3.74 6.11 16.73
C ASP A 205 2.91 6.34 15.46
N ASN A 206 1.87 5.54 15.27
CA ASN A 206 1.08 5.48 14.04
C ASN A 206 -0.17 6.37 14.06
N LEU A 207 -0.63 6.79 15.24
CA LEU A 207 -1.84 7.60 15.41
C LEU A 207 -1.86 8.87 14.53
N PRO A 208 -0.77 9.66 14.42
CA PRO A 208 -0.81 10.87 13.58
C PRO A 208 -0.90 10.54 12.08
N ALA A 209 -0.36 9.41 11.63
CA ALA A 209 -0.47 8.94 10.25
C ALA A 209 -1.88 8.42 9.95
N LEU A 210 -2.51 7.75 10.92
CA LEU A 210 -3.88 7.23 10.84
C LEU A 210 -4.89 8.34 10.51
N LEU A 211 -4.74 9.50 11.18
CA LEU A 211 -5.61 10.67 11.01
C LEU A 211 -5.53 11.34 9.62
N LYS A 212 -4.59 10.93 8.76
CA LYS A 212 -4.43 11.50 7.41
C LYS A 212 -5.43 10.94 6.40
N GLY A 213 -6.02 9.77 6.67
CA GLY A 213 -6.93 9.08 5.75
C GLY A 213 -8.40 9.39 6.01
N LYS A 214 -9.21 9.46 4.94
CA LYS A 214 -10.67 9.37 5.03
C LYS A 214 -11.13 7.92 5.21
N GLN A 215 -10.46 7.00 4.51
CA GLN A 215 -10.59 5.57 4.68
C GLN A 215 -9.24 4.99 5.12
N ILE A 216 -9.28 4.11 6.10
CA ILE A 216 -8.10 3.44 6.66
C ILE A 216 -8.18 1.96 6.31
N ILE A 217 -7.08 1.40 5.85
CA ILE A 217 -6.91 -0.03 5.60
C ILE A 217 -5.70 -0.48 6.42
N ILE A 218 -5.90 -1.51 7.23
CA ILE A 218 -4.87 -2.11 8.08
C ILE A 218 -4.68 -3.54 7.58
N ALA A 219 -3.47 -3.86 7.12
CA ALA A 219 -3.07 -5.16 6.65
C ALA A 219 -1.90 -5.67 7.52
N GLY A 220 -1.97 -6.92 7.92
CA GLY A 220 -0.99 -7.56 8.78
C GLY A 220 -1.46 -8.96 9.18
N ASP A 221 -0.65 -9.63 9.98
CA ASP A 221 -0.92 -10.98 10.47
C ASP A 221 -0.78 -11.02 12.00
N GLU A 222 -1.85 -11.40 12.68
CA GLU A 222 -1.95 -11.48 14.14
C GLU A 222 -1.03 -12.57 14.73
N HIS A 223 -0.59 -13.53 13.91
CA HIS A 223 0.30 -14.62 14.34
C HIS A 223 1.79 -14.37 14.01
N GLN A 224 2.11 -13.21 13.42
CA GLN A 224 3.50 -12.78 13.25
C GLN A 224 4.00 -12.03 14.50
N MET A 225 5.31 -11.78 14.57
CA MET A 225 5.89 -11.14 15.76
C MET A 225 5.36 -9.71 15.97
N PRO A 226 5.06 -9.33 17.21
CA PRO A 226 4.75 -7.94 17.57
C PRO A 226 5.99 -7.03 17.43
N PRO A 227 5.82 -5.70 17.48
CA PRO A 227 6.95 -4.77 17.48
C PRO A 227 7.91 -5.04 18.66
N SER A 228 9.22 -4.99 18.40
CA SER A 228 10.22 -5.14 19.46
C SER A 228 10.20 -3.96 20.43
N ASN A 229 10.19 -4.25 21.74
CA ASN A 229 10.28 -3.28 22.84
C ASN A 229 11.70 -2.71 23.01
N TYR A 230 12.19 -1.97 22.01
CA TYR A 230 13.51 -1.34 22.07
C TYR A 230 13.56 -0.13 23.02
N PHE A 231 12.42 0.53 23.27
CA PHE A 231 12.36 1.75 24.09
C PHE A 231 12.33 1.51 25.60
N SER A 232 11.82 0.37 26.09
CA SER A 232 11.92 0.01 27.50
C SER A 232 13.37 -0.24 27.92
N LYS A 233 14.18 -0.86 27.05
CA LYS A 233 15.62 -1.12 27.27
C LYS A 233 16.46 0.15 27.49
N ILE A 234 16.04 1.31 26.98
CA ILE A 234 16.80 2.58 27.12
C ILE A 234 16.44 3.32 28.41
N PHE A 235 15.21 3.16 28.91
CA PHE A 235 14.76 3.86 30.11
C PHE A 235 15.23 3.20 31.41
N ASP A 236 15.53 1.89 31.38
CA ASP A 236 15.87 1.13 32.59
C ASP A 236 17.36 1.14 32.96
N GLY A 237 18.23 1.72 32.12
CA GLY A 237 19.61 2.09 32.52
C GLY A 237 20.55 0.96 32.99
N SER A 238 20.13 -0.31 33.02
CA SER A 238 20.97 -1.48 33.25
C SER A 238 21.13 -2.27 31.97
N ALA A 239 22.35 -2.27 31.44
CA ALA A 239 22.77 -3.26 30.48
C ALA A 239 23.14 -4.54 31.24
N GLU A 240 22.15 -5.27 31.75
CA GLU A 240 22.31 -6.62 32.28
C GLU A 240 20.93 -7.33 32.29
N ASP A 241 20.96 -8.54 31.75
CA ASP A 241 20.00 -9.65 31.80
C ASP A 241 18.66 -9.54 31.04
N GLU A 242 18.49 -10.49 30.12
CA GLU A 242 17.46 -10.55 29.09
C GLU A 242 16.25 -11.42 29.48
N GLU A 243 16.07 -11.85 30.74
CA GLU A 243 15.11 -12.92 31.05
C GLU A 243 14.25 -12.80 32.33
N GLU A 244 14.15 -11.65 33.02
CA GLU A 244 13.35 -11.59 34.28
C GLU A 244 12.23 -10.54 34.36
N LEU A 245 11.90 -9.83 33.27
CA LEU A 245 10.89 -8.74 33.31
C LEU A 245 9.52 -9.07 32.69
N GLU A 246 9.25 -10.32 32.28
CA GLU A 246 7.99 -10.64 31.57
C GLU A 246 6.78 -10.95 32.48
N GLU A 247 6.91 -11.08 33.81
CA GLU A 247 5.78 -11.54 34.66
C GLU A 247 5.13 -10.49 35.59
N GLU A 248 5.67 -9.28 35.78
CA GLU A 248 5.14 -8.36 36.83
C GLU A 248 4.25 -7.19 36.36
N GLU A 249 4.08 -6.90 35.07
CA GLU A 249 3.26 -5.74 34.63
C GLU A 249 1.77 -6.01 34.38
N LEU A 250 1.29 -7.25 34.49
CA LEU A 250 -0.12 -7.59 34.27
C LEU A 250 -0.87 -7.79 35.59
N LYS A 251 -1.21 -6.70 36.29
CA LYS A 251 -2.39 -6.59 37.19
C LYS A 251 -2.44 -5.25 37.91
N VAL A 252 -2.98 -4.18 37.29
CA VAL A 252 -4.00 -3.33 37.93
C VAL A 252 -4.67 -2.47 36.82
N ARG A 253 -5.99 -2.60 36.65
CA ARG A 253 -7.02 -1.52 36.67
C ARG A 253 -8.21 -1.86 35.77
N GLY A 254 -9.36 -1.36 36.21
CA GLY A 254 -10.68 -1.77 35.75
C GLY A 254 -11.05 -1.15 34.41
N VAL A 255 -11.49 -2.01 33.51
CA VAL A 255 -12.01 -1.76 32.15
C VAL A 255 -12.71 -0.41 32.00
N ASP A 256 -11.96 0.57 31.52
CA ASP A 256 -12.45 1.76 30.81
C ASP A 256 -12.01 1.65 29.35
N ILE A 257 -12.72 2.24 28.39
CA ILE A 257 -12.35 2.19 26.95
C ILE A 257 -10.98 2.86 26.71
N ASN A 258 -10.56 3.72 27.64
CA ASN A 258 -9.21 4.30 27.68
C ASN A 258 -8.11 3.28 28.01
N ASP A 259 -8.42 2.18 28.71
CA ASP A 259 -7.47 1.09 28.98
C ASP A 259 -7.25 0.21 27.76
N ILE A 260 -8.24 0.07 26.86
CA ILE A 260 -8.10 -0.70 25.60
C ILE A 260 -7.01 -0.07 24.71
N LEU A 261 -6.96 1.26 24.65
CA LEU A 261 -5.91 1.99 23.92
C LEU A 261 -4.52 1.80 24.53
N LEU A 262 -4.44 1.54 25.85
CA LEU A 262 -3.20 1.32 26.57
C LEU A 262 -2.76 -0.14 26.54
N SER A 263 -3.66 -1.07 26.26
CA SER A 263 -3.37 -2.51 26.22
C SER A 263 -3.06 -3.06 24.82
N CYS A 264 -3.33 -2.31 23.74
CA CYS A 264 -3.01 -2.76 22.39
C CYS A 264 -1.52 -2.57 22.08
N ASP A 265 -0.83 -3.65 21.75
CA ASP A 265 0.60 -3.61 21.40
C ASP A 265 0.83 -3.17 19.95
N SER A 266 -0.18 -3.34 19.09
CA SER A 266 -0.08 -3.05 17.66
C SER A 266 -1.32 -2.39 17.06
N LEU A 267 -1.14 -1.75 15.91
CA LEU A 267 -2.21 -1.15 15.12
C LEU A 267 -3.20 -2.21 14.60
N LEU A 268 -2.74 -3.43 14.35
CA LEU A 268 -3.59 -4.54 13.93
C LEU A 268 -4.54 -4.99 15.04
N GLU A 269 -4.02 -5.11 16.26
CA GLU A 269 -4.82 -5.43 17.45
C GLU A 269 -5.83 -4.33 17.74
N PHE A 270 -5.41 -3.06 17.66
CA PHE A 270 -6.30 -1.92 17.79
C PHE A 270 -7.47 -1.95 16.77
N GLY A 271 -7.19 -2.30 15.51
CA GLY A 271 -8.24 -2.48 14.50
C GLY A 271 -9.21 -3.62 14.83
N THR A 272 -8.70 -4.68 15.46
CA THR A 272 -9.52 -5.81 15.93
C THR A 272 -10.44 -5.41 17.07
N GLU A 273 -9.93 -4.71 18.08
CA GLU A 273 -10.71 -4.24 19.23
C GLU A 273 -11.82 -3.24 18.84
N LEU A 274 -11.60 -2.47 17.78
CA LEU A 274 -12.61 -1.55 17.23
C LEU A 274 -13.63 -2.20 16.28
N ASP A 275 -13.66 -3.54 16.19
CA ASP A 275 -14.60 -4.31 15.36
C ASP A 275 -14.56 -3.89 13.86
N PHE A 276 -13.35 -3.63 13.34
CA PHE A 276 -13.18 -3.42 11.91
C PHE A 276 -13.56 -4.69 11.13
N SER A 277 -14.14 -4.53 9.94
CA SER A 277 -14.52 -5.66 9.09
C SER A 277 -13.30 -6.45 8.62
N LYS A 278 -13.01 -7.59 9.27
CA LYS A 278 -11.90 -8.47 8.91
C LYS A 278 -12.11 -9.15 7.56
N ARG A 279 -11.04 -9.24 6.77
CA ARG A 279 -10.98 -9.99 5.50
C ARG A 279 -9.70 -10.80 5.49
N TYR A 280 -9.82 -12.09 5.19
CA TYR A 280 -8.69 -13.01 5.15
C TYR A 280 -8.26 -13.29 3.71
N LEU A 281 -6.96 -13.50 3.53
CA LEU A 281 -6.37 -14.01 2.29
C LEU A 281 -6.05 -15.49 2.52
N ASP A 282 -6.86 -16.37 1.91
CA ASP A 282 -6.79 -17.80 2.23
C ASP A 282 -5.75 -18.56 1.40
N PHE A 283 -5.22 -18.00 0.31
CA PHE A 283 -4.29 -18.71 -0.56
C PHE A 283 -2.83 -18.42 -0.20
N HIS A 284 -2.05 -19.48 -0.01
CA HIS A 284 -0.63 -19.40 0.34
C HIS A 284 0.24 -19.68 -0.88
N TYR A 285 0.93 -18.65 -1.36
CA TYR A 285 1.75 -18.70 -2.59
C TYR A 285 3.25 -18.81 -2.32
N ARG A 286 3.71 -18.63 -1.07
CA ARG A 286 5.15 -18.52 -0.76
C ARG A 286 5.84 -19.88 -0.73
N SER A 287 5.20 -20.88 -0.13
CA SER A 287 5.80 -22.22 0.01
C SER A 287 5.60 -23.02 -1.26
N ARG A 288 6.70 -23.50 -1.86
CA ARG A 288 6.66 -24.37 -3.05
C ARG A 288 6.11 -25.77 -2.75
N HIS A 289 6.23 -26.22 -1.51
CA HIS A 289 5.71 -27.50 -1.05
C HIS A 289 4.71 -27.29 0.11
N PRO A 290 3.53 -27.95 0.09
CA PRO A 290 2.52 -27.84 1.15
C PRO A 290 3.07 -28.10 2.58
N TYR A 291 3.89 -29.13 2.75
CA TYR A 291 4.52 -29.46 4.05
C TYR A 291 5.32 -28.32 4.70
N LEU A 292 5.80 -27.33 3.94
CA LEU A 292 6.52 -26.19 4.51
C LEU A 292 5.60 -25.24 5.29
N ILE A 293 4.31 -25.21 5.00
CA ILE A 293 3.33 -24.38 5.73
C ILE A 293 2.39 -25.22 6.60
N ASP A 294 2.33 -26.54 6.39
CA ASP A 294 1.33 -27.43 6.99
C ASP A 294 1.28 -27.35 8.52
N PHE A 295 2.44 -27.39 9.17
CA PHE A 295 2.54 -27.24 10.63
C PHE A 295 1.97 -25.89 11.10
N SER A 296 2.43 -24.78 10.51
CA SER A 296 1.97 -23.43 10.88
C SER A 296 0.48 -23.23 10.56
N ASN A 297 0.01 -23.76 9.43
CA ASN A 297 -1.39 -23.72 9.02
C ASN A 297 -2.29 -24.41 10.04
N PHE A 298 -1.85 -25.57 10.54
CA PHE A 298 -2.55 -26.29 11.60
C PHE A 298 -2.50 -25.55 12.94
N ALA A 299 -1.31 -25.13 13.37
CA ALA A 299 -1.09 -24.57 14.71
C ALA A 299 -1.67 -23.16 14.90
N PHE A 300 -1.58 -22.30 13.87
CA PHE A 300 -1.91 -20.88 13.99
C PHE A 300 -3.13 -20.50 13.16
N TYR A 301 -3.37 -21.13 12.00
CA TYR A 301 -4.39 -20.68 11.05
C TYR A 301 -5.61 -21.60 10.94
N ASN A 302 -5.79 -22.56 11.85
CA ASN A 302 -6.91 -23.51 11.87
C ASN A 302 -7.16 -24.20 10.51
N GLN A 303 -6.09 -24.54 9.79
CA GLN A 303 -6.12 -25.13 8.43
C GLN A 303 -6.83 -24.27 7.36
N ARG A 304 -7.02 -22.97 7.59
CA ARG A 304 -7.67 -22.07 6.63
C ARG A 304 -6.84 -21.86 5.36
N LEU A 305 -5.52 -21.82 5.49
CA LEU A 305 -4.64 -21.52 4.35
C LEU A 305 -4.64 -22.67 3.34
N LYS A 306 -4.77 -22.32 2.06
CA LYS A 306 -4.77 -23.22 0.92
C LYS A 306 -3.41 -23.13 0.22
N PRO A 307 -2.48 -24.08 0.48
CA PRO A 307 -1.24 -24.13 -0.27
C PRO A 307 -1.50 -24.51 -1.72
N LEU A 308 -0.63 -24.06 -2.61
CA LEU A 308 -0.64 -24.54 -4.00
C LEU A 308 -0.32 -26.03 -4.06
N PRO A 309 -0.94 -26.77 -4.99
CA PRO A 309 -0.63 -28.18 -5.20
C PRO A 309 0.83 -28.32 -5.63
N ASN A 310 1.48 -29.37 -5.14
CA ASN A 310 2.85 -29.69 -5.53
C ASN A 310 2.89 -30.30 -6.94
N THR A 311 3.92 -29.98 -7.71
CA THR A 311 4.12 -30.48 -9.08
C THR A 311 4.97 -31.75 -9.14
N PHE A 312 5.78 -32.04 -8.11
CA PHE A 312 6.65 -33.23 -8.06
C PHE A 312 6.88 -33.70 -6.62
N GLU A 313 6.90 -35.01 -6.36
CA GLU A 313 7.17 -35.53 -5.01
C GLU A 313 8.64 -35.33 -4.59
N TYR A 314 8.86 -34.65 -3.46
CA TYR A 314 10.16 -34.56 -2.80
C TYR A 314 9.96 -34.29 -1.30
N THR A 315 11.01 -34.49 -0.49
CA THR A 315 10.98 -34.17 0.94
C THR A 315 11.56 -32.76 1.17
N PRO A 316 10.75 -31.77 1.56
CA PRO A 316 11.20 -30.37 1.67
C PRO A 316 11.85 -30.03 3.02
N ILE A 317 11.70 -30.89 4.04
CA ILE A 317 12.18 -30.63 5.41
C ILE A 317 13.06 -31.81 5.85
N SER A 318 14.23 -31.51 6.37
CA SER A 318 15.13 -32.48 6.99
C SER A 318 15.56 -31.95 8.35
N TYR A 319 15.37 -32.75 9.39
CA TYR A 319 15.87 -32.46 10.73
C TYR A 319 17.18 -33.21 10.95
N ILE A 320 18.21 -32.50 11.42
CA ILE A 320 19.52 -33.08 11.71
C ILE A 320 19.83 -32.83 13.19
N PRO A 321 19.77 -33.86 14.04
CA PRO A 321 20.17 -33.71 15.44
C PRO A 321 21.69 -33.53 15.52
N VAL A 322 22.12 -32.58 16.34
CA VAL A 322 23.54 -32.29 16.58
C VAL A 322 23.78 -32.37 18.08
N ASP A 323 24.69 -33.24 18.51
CA ASP A 323 25.08 -33.38 19.92
C ASP A 323 26.02 -32.24 20.33
N GLY A 324 25.47 -31.02 20.40
CA GLY A 324 26.17 -29.81 20.80
C GLY A 324 25.95 -29.46 22.28
N THR A 325 26.78 -28.56 22.81
CA THR A 325 26.57 -27.97 24.14
C THR A 325 26.35 -26.48 23.94
N PHE A 326 25.25 -25.97 24.50
CA PHE A 326 24.99 -24.53 24.55
C PHE A 326 25.81 -23.90 25.66
N SER A 327 26.70 -22.99 25.30
CA SER A 327 27.53 -22.23 26.26
C SER A 327 27.68 -20.80 25.79
N GLU A 328 27.58 -19.83 26.71
CA GLU A 328 27.74 -18.40 26.41
C GLU A 328 26.85 -17.92 25.24
N HIS A 329 25.59 -18.35 25.23
CA HIS A 329 24.61 -18.04 24.18
C HIS A 329 25.01 -18.53 22.77
N THR A 330 25.89 -19.52 22.64
CA THR A 330 26.34 -20.09 21.36
C THR A 330 26.52 -21.61 21.38
N ASN A 331 26.50 -22.22 20.19
CA ASN A 331 26.71 -23.66 19.96
C ASN A 331 27.71 -23.84 18.85
N GLU A 332 28.90 -24.21 19.26
CA GLU A 332 30.01 -24.47 18.36
C GLU A 332 29.74 -25.66 17.43
N ALA A 333 29.12 -26.73 17.94
CA ALA A 333 28.86 -27.95 17.18
C ALA A 333 27.80 -27.71 16.09
N GLU A 334 26.71 -27.00 16.43
CA GLU A 334 25.72 -26.65 15.43
C GLU A 334 26.24 -25.65 14.40
N ALA A 335 27.04 -24.67 14.82
CA ALA A 335 27.65 -23.73 13.89
C ALA A 335 28.55 -24.46 12.87
N GLU A 336 29.34 -25.43 13.33
CA GLU A 336 30.15 -26.27 12.43
C GLU A 336 29.27 -27.13 11.51
N MET A 337 28.17 -27.70 12.01
CA MET A 337 27.22 -28.46 11.19
C MET A 337 26.60 -27.59 10.09
N VAL A 338 26.27 -26.33 10.37
CA VAL A 338 25.77 -25.39 9.34
C VAL A 338 26.81 -25.22 8.22
N LEU A 339 28.09 -25.06 8.56
CA LEU A 339 29.16 -24.98 7.56
C LEU A 339 29.27 -26.26 6.74
N GLU A 340 29.15 -27.43 7.38
CA GLU A 340 29.15 -28.72 6.69
C GLU A 340 27.96 -28.87 5.73
N ILE A 341 26.76 -28.43 6.11
CA ILE A 341 25.58 -28.44 5.24
C ILE A 341 25.83 -27.55 4.02
N ILE A 342 26.35 -26.34 4.24
CA ILE A 342 26.68 -25.42 3.15
C ILE A 342 27.74 -26.05 2.23
N GLU A 343 28.74 -26.72 2.77
CA GLU A 343 29.82 -27.33 2.00
C GLU A 343 29.37 -28.58 1.22
N LYS A 344 28.62 -29.50 1.85
CA LYS A 344 28.32 -30.83 1.30
C LYS A 344 26.94 -30.93 0.65
N ASN A 345 25.91 -30.32 1.24
CA ASN A 345 24.53 -30.56 0.84
C ASN A 345 24.05 -29.58 -0.24
N ILE A 346 24.60 -28.37 -0.29
CA ILE A 346 24.20 -27.35 -1.26
C ILE A 346 24.94 -27.58 -2.57
N GLN A 347 24.24 -28.09 -3.58
CA GLN A 347 24.81 -28.40 -4.90
C GLN A 347 24.33 -27.39 -5.94
N ARG A 348 25.06 -27.30 -7.07
CA ARG A 348 24.61 -26.51 -8.21
C ARG A 348 23.33 -27.09 -8.78
N LEU A 349 22.43 -26.21 -9.19
CA LEU A 349 21.24 -26.54 -9.95
C LEU A 349 21.63 -26.95 -11.38
N PRO A 350 20.71 -27.57 -12.16
CA PRO A 350 20.99 -28.00 -13.54
C PRO A 350 21.43 -26.87 -14.48
N ASP A 351 21.14 -25.61 -14.13
CA ASP A 351 21.56 -24.41 -14.88
C ASP A 351 23.01 -23.98 -14.59
N GLY A 352 23.69 -24.67 -13.66
CA GLY A 352 25.06 -24.38 -13.25
C GLY A 352 25.19 -23.36 -12.13
N ASN A 353 24.10 -22.74 -11.66
CA ASN A 353 24.15 -21.78 -10.56
C ASN A 353 23.88 -22.47 -9.20
N TYR A 354 24.32 -21.84 -8.11
CA TYR A 354 23.90 -22.26 -6.78
C TYR A 354 22.49 -21.73 -6.47
N PRO A 355 21.68 -22.48 -5.71
CA PRO A 355 20.40 -21.97 -5.24
C PRO A 355 20.61 -20.82 -4.25
N SER A 356 19.60 -19.96 -4.07
CA SER A 356 19.59 -18.97 -3.00
C SER A 356 19.44 -19.66 -1.64
N VAL A 357 20.29 -19.29 -0.69
CA VAL A 357 20.40 -19.94 0.63
C VAL A 357 20.26 -18.91 1.73
N GLY A 358 19.50 -19.23 2.76
CA GLY A 358 19.42 -18.43 3.98
C GLY A 358 19.84 -19.25 5.19
N VAL A 359 20.62 -18.68 6.10
CA VAL A 359 20.85 -19.26 7.42
C VAL A 359 20.11 -18.43 8.44
N ALA A 360 19.20 -19.07 9.15
CA ALA A 360 18.38 -18.49 10.19
C ALA A 360 18.86 -18.96 11.55
N THR A 361 19.24 -18.04 12.42
CA THR A 361 19.59 -18.33 13.81
C THR A 361 18.53 -17.79 14.76
N PHE A 362 18.41 -18.40 15.93
CA PHE A 362 17.52 -17.87 16.96
C PHE A 362 18.03 -16.53 17.51
N ASN A 363 19.31 -16.48 17.92
CA ASN A 363 19.93 -15.31 18.54
C ASN A 363 21.01 -14.65 17.64
N ILE A 364 21.44 -13.46 18.05
CA ILE A 364 22.45 -12.64 17.36
C ILE A 364 23.87 -13.19 17.56
N THR A 365 24.19 -13.70 18.75
CA THR A 365 25.51 -14.26 19.09
C THR A 365 25.86 -15.47 18.22
N GLN A 366 24.91 -16.40 18.01
CA GLN A 366 25.09 -17.56 17.14
C GLN A 366 25.23 -17.16 15.67
N ARG A 367 24.49 -16.14 15.20
CA ARG A 367 24.66 -15.57 13.86
C ARG A 367 26.10 -15.11 13.63
N ASP A 368 26.65 -14.41 14.60
CA ASP A 368 27.99 -13.83 14.52
C ASP A 368 29.07 -14.90 14.65
N LEU A 369 28.83 -15.96 15.44
CA LEU A 369 29.68 -17.14 15.48
C LEU A 369 29.76 -17.82 14.11
N ILE A 370 28.62 -18.09 13.46
CA ILE A 370 28.59 -18.73 12.13
C ILE A 370 29.34 -17.87 11.10
N LYS A 371 29.10 -16.54 11.09
CA LYS A 371 29.82 -15.60 10.20
C LYS A 371 31.33 -15.62 10.44
N THR A 372 31.74 -15.69 11.70
CA THR A 372 33.16 -15.75 12.09
C THR A 372 33.78 -17.04 11.59
N LYS A 373 33.15 -18.19 11.82
CA LYS A 373 33.63 -19.49 11.33
C LYS A 373 33.75 -19.55 9.81
N ILE A 374 32.77 -19.02 9.07
CA ILE A 374 32.83 -18.94 7.61
C ILE A 374 34.06 -18.11 7.19
N SER A 375 34.25 -16.95 7.83
CA SER A 375 35.38 -16.05 7.54
C SER A 375 36.73 -16.68 7.86
N GLU A 376 36.84 -17.42 8.96
CA GLU A 376 38.04 -18.17 9.34
C GLU A 376 38.34 -19.28 8.35
N ARG A 377 37.32 -20.05 7.95
CA ARG A 377 37.48 -21.15 6.99
C ARG A 377 37.91 -20.67 5.62
N ARG A 378 37.40 -19.51 5.16
CA ARG A 378 37.80 -18.85 3.91
C ARG A 378 39.28 -18.45 3.88
N LYS A 379 39.91 -18.15 5.03
CA LYS A 379 41.32 -17.75 5.10
C LYS A 379 42.30 -18.93 4.95
N LEU A 380 41.84 -20.16 5.18
CA LEU A 380 42.69 -21.34 5.17
C LEU A 380 42.88 -21.85 3.74
N ALA A 381 44.13 -22.02 3.29
CA ALA A 381 44.46 -22.47 1.93
C ALA A 381 43.80 -23.80 1.53
N LYS A 382 43.56 -24.70 2.51
CA LYS A 382 42.87 -25.99 2.28
C LYS A 382 41.40 -25.84 1.82
N TYR A 383 40.77 -24.69 2.03
CA TYR A 383 39.35 -24.44 1.74
C TYR A 383 39.14 -23.47 0.57
N THR A 384 40.05 -23.47 -0.41
CA THR A 384 39.95 -22.61 -1.60
C THR A 384 38.66 -22.86 -2.39
N GLU A 385 38.17 -24.10 -2.47
CA GLU A 385 36.90 -24.42 -3.12
C GLU A 385 35.69 -23.90 -2.33
N PHE A 386 35.74 -23.97 -1.01
CA PHE A 386 34.70 -23.43 -0.13
C PHE A 386 34.61 -21.90 -0.25
N ASP A 387 35.74 -21.18 -0.32
CA ASP A 387 35.73 -19.72 -0.51
C ASP A 387 35.08 -19.33 -1.86
N LYS A 388 35.42 -20.03 -2.96
CA LYS A 388 34.75 -19.81 -4.25
C LYS A 388 33.25 -20.08 -4.16
N LYS A 389 32.85 -21.15 -3.50
CA LYS A 389 31.44 -21.51 -3.29
C LYS A 389 30.69 -20.44 -2.51
N ILE A 390 31.25 -19.93 -1.41
CA ILE A 390 30.64 -18.87 -0.62
C ILE A 390 30.51 -17.58 -1.43
N GLN A 391 31.52 -17.19 -2.21
CA GLN A 391 31.44 -16.00 -3.07
C GLN A 391 30.30 -16.11 -4.10
N GLU A 392 30.13 -17.27 -4.72
CA GLU A 392 29.02 -17.51 -5.64
C GLU A 392 27.67 -17.55 -4.93
N LEU A 393 27.59 -18.11 -3.71
CA LEU A 393 26.38 -18.09 -2.90
C LEU A 393 26.01 -16.66 -2.47
N GLU A 394 26.97 -15.83 -2.07
CA GLU A 394 26.79 -14.40 -1.76
C GLU A 394 26.26 -13.64 -2.99
N GLN A 395 26.78 -13.93 -4.19
CA GLN A 395 26.26 -13.37 -5.45
C GLN A 395 24.82 -13.81 -5.74
N ASN A 396 24.44 -15.03 -5.33
CA ASN A 396 23.08 -15.57 -5.44
C ASN A 396 22.18 -15.23 -4.23
N GLY A 397 22.62 -14.33 -3.34
CA GLY A 397 21.81 -13.80 -2.24
C GLY A 397 21.91 -14.56 -0.92
N LEU A 398 23.03 -15.21 -0.62
CA LEU A 398 23.29 -15.81 0.70
C LEU A 398 23.12 -14.78 1.82
N PHE A 399 22.33 -15.12 2.83
CA PHE A 399 22.22 -14.32 4.05
C PHE A 399 22.34 -15.17 5.31
N ILE A 400 22.82 -14.54 6.39
CA ILE A 400 22.91 -15.13 7.73
C ILE A 400 22.34 -14.10 8.71
N LYS A 401 21.15 -14.38 9.22
CA LYS A 401 20.33 -13.44 10.01
C LYS A 401 19.66 -14.16 11.20
N ASN A 402 19.36 -13.41 12.26
CA ASN A 402 18.51 -13.89 13.35
C ASN A 402 17.03 -13.77 12.98
N LEU A 403 16.16 -14.48 13.71
CA LEU A 403 14.73 -14.64 13.41
C LEU A 403 13.99 -13.30 13.18
N GLU A 404 14.25 -12.28 14.01
CA GLU A 404 13.66 -10.94 13.86
C GLU A 404 13.97 -10.31 12.49
N ASN A 405 15.24 -10.37 12.07
CA ASN A 405 15.70 -9.74 10.83
C ASN A 405 15.32 -10.53 9.57
N ILE A 406 14.78 -11.75 9.73
CA ILE A 406 14.37 -12.60 8.61
C ILE A 406 12.98 -12.24 8.11
N GLN A 407 12.10 -11.72 8.97
CA GLN A 407 10.72 -11.41 8.60
C GLN A 407 10.62 -10.42 7.44
N GLU A 408 11.57 -9.48 7.33
CA GLU A 408 11.67 -8.52 6.22
C GLU A 408 12.27 -9.11 4.92
N THR A 409 12.68 -10.37 4.93
CA THR A 409 13.40 -10.98 3.80
C THR A 409 12.42 -11.54 2.78
N SER A 410 12.46 -11.00 1.57
CA SER A 410 11.64 -11.43 0.45
C SER A 410 12.45 -12.27 -0.55
N GLY A 411 11.87 -13.39 -1.01
CA GLY A 411 12.48 -14.27 -2.02
C GLY A 411 12.27 -15.76 -1.74
N HIS A 412 12.70 -16.62 -2.68
CA HIS A 412 12.68 -18.07 -2.52
C HIS A 412 14.05 -18.57 -2.09
N TYR A 413 14.15 -19.09 -0.87
CA TYR A 413 15.40 -19.53 -0.28
C TYR A 413 15.31 -20.97 0.23
N ASN A 414 16.41 -21.70 0.10
CA ASN A 414 16.66 -22.88 0.92
C ASN A 414 17.17 -22.39 2.29
N ILE A 415 16.33 -22.50 3.32
CA ILE A 415 16.64 -21.96 4.65
C ILE A 415 17.18 -23.08 5.55
N ILE A 416 18.35 -22.86 6.13
CA ILE A 416 18.91 -23.65 7.21
C ILE A 416 18.49 -22.98 8.51
N TYR A 417 17.56 -23.59 9.24
CA TYR A 417 17.18 -23.15 10.58
C TYR A 417 18.13 -23.78 11.60
N ASN A 418 18.81 -22.93 12.35
CA ASN A 418 19.64 -23.30 13.48
C ASN A 418 18.84 -23.05 14.76
N ILE A 419 18.24 -24.12 15.28
CA ILE A 419 17.30 -24.11 16.40
C ILE A 419 17.90 -24.95 17.52
N TRP A 420 17.90 -24.38 18.71
CA TRP A 420 18.28 -25.01 19.96
C TRP A 420 17.35 -26.19 20.29
N SER A 421 17.91 -27.34 20.64
CA SER A 421 17.16 -28.47 21.23
C SER A 421 17.66 -28.80 22.62
#